data_AF-A0A3S5DGU6-F1
#
_entry.id   AF-A0A3S5DGU6-F1
#
_cell.length_a   1.000
_cell.length_b   1.000
_cell.length_c   1.000
_cell.angle_alpha   90.00
_cell.angle_beta   90.00
_cell.angle_gamma   90.00
#
_symmetry.space_group_name_H-M   'P 1'
#
loop_
_entity.id
_entity.type
_entity.pdbx_description
1 polymer ?
#
loop_
_entity_poly.entity_id
_entity_poly.type
_entity_poly.pdbx_seq_one_letter_code
_entity_poly.pdbx_strand_id
1 'polypeptide(L)'
;MVFPYMTHLLAAMLLGALIGAERQWRQRMAGLRTNALVATGAAVFILSAMSASPDSPGRIAAQIVSGIGFLGAGVIMRDGMNVRGLNTAATLWCSAGIGVLCGLGQFWNATAATLIILCANILLREAAQRIHALPGAGDEEKRYVLRVTCLREHENAVRQLLLNIAQQQRFTLQGLQSAAADTADQSGDLRAAD
;
A
#
# COMPACT_ATOMS: atom_id res chain seq x y z
N MET A 1 -32.80 15.26 -17.19
CA MET A 1 -31.97 15.40 -15.97
C MET A 1 -31.26 14.12 -15.53
N VAL A 2 -31.79 12.90 -15.77
CA VAL A 2 -31.13 11.62 -15.37
C VAL A 2 -29.93 11.24 -16.23
N PHE A 3 -29.99 11.49 -17.55
CA PHE A 3 -28.91 11.17 -18.48
C PHE A 3 -27.54 11.80 -18.11
N PRO A 4 -27.45 13.11 -17.81
CA PRO A 4 -26.19 13.69 -17.38
C PRO A 4 -25.72 13.07 -16.06
N TYR A 5 -26.59 12.84 -15.08
CA TYR A 5 -26.23 12.23 -13.80
C TYR A 5 -25.51 10.88 -13.99
N MET A 6 -26.05 9.98 -14.83
CA MET A 6 -25.43 8.69 -15.10
C MET A 6 -24.06 8.82 -15.79
N THR A 7 -23.91 9.76 -16.73
CA THR A 7 -22.61 9.98 -17.40
C THR A 7 -21.52 10.44 -16.43
N HIS A 8 -21.85 11.27 -15.44
CA HIS A 8 -20.90 11.75 -14.43
C HIS A 8 -20.42 10.61 -13.53
N LEU A 9 -21.36 9.75 -13.10
CA LEU A 9 -21.05 8.58 -12.28
C LEU A 9 -20.23 7.53 -13.05
N LEU A 10 -20.61 7.25 -14.29
CA LEU A 10 -19.86 6.30 -15.13
C LEU A 10 -18.44 6.81 -15.41
N ALA A 11 -18.27 8.11 -15.72
CA ALA A 11 -16.95 8.69 -15.91
C ALA A 11 -16.10 8.64 -14.63
N ALA A 12 -16.67 8.99 -13.47
CA ALA A 12 -15.99 8.88 -12.19
C ALA A 12 -15.56 7.44 -11.88
N MET A 13 -16.47 6.48 -12.10
CA MET A 13 -16.22 5.06 -11.88
C MET A 13 -15.10 4.54 -12.79
N LEU A 14 -15.14 4.88 -14.09
CA LEU A 14 -14.15 4.42 -15.06
C LEU A 14 -12.76 5.02 -14.79
N LEU A 15 -12.67 6.33 -14.52
CA LEU A 15 -11.38 6.97 -14.23
C LEU A 15 -10.81 6.51 -12.88
N GLY A 16 -11.64 6.38 -11.84
CA GLY A 16 -11.23 5.81 -10.56
C GLY A 16 -10.81 4.34 -10.69
N ALA A 17 -11.53 3.55 -11.50
CA ALA A 17 -11.14 2.19 -11.82
C ALA A 17 -9.80 2.14 -12.56
N LEU A 18 -9.52 3.06 -13.48
CA LEU A 18 -8.25 3.11 -14.20
C LEU A 18 -7.05 3.30 -13.26
N ILE A 19 -7.16 4.22 -12.29
CA ILE A 19 -6.17 4.41 -11.22
C ILE A 19 -6.03 3.13 -10.38
N GLY A 20 -7.16 2.53 -10.01
CA GLY A 20 -7.16 1.28 -9.25
C GLY A 20 -6.60 0.07 -9.99
N ALA A 21 -6.77 0.01 -11.31
CA ALA A 21 -6.27 -1.06 -12.17
C ALA A 21 -4.75 -1.01 -12.29
N GLU A 22 -4.21 0.18 -12.54
CA GLU A 22 -2.76 0.42 -12.58
C GLU A 22 -2.11 0.00 -11.26
N ARG A 23 -2.72 0.40 -10.14
CA ARG A 23 -2.30 -0.01 -8.80
C ARG A 23 -2.39 -1.52 -8.57
N GLN A 24 -3.51 -2.15 -8.96
CA GLN A 24 -3.72 -3.59 -8.74
C GLN A 24 -2.75 -4.45 -9.54
N TRP A 25 -2.47 -4.07 -10.80
CA TRP A 25 -1.46 -4.72 -11.63
C TRP A 25 -0.09 -4.65 -10.95
N ARG A 26 0.29 -3.47 -10.46
CA ARG A 26 1.67 -3.23 -9.97
C ARG A 26 1.93 -3.69 -8.53
N GLN A 27 0.93 -3.63 -7.64
CA GLN A 27 1.13 -3.92 -6.20
C GLN A 27 0.44 -5.19 -5.71
N ARG A 28 -0.21 -5.98 -6.59
CA ARG A 28 -0.93 -7.23 -6.26
C ARG A 28 -1.95 -7.11 -5.11
N MET A 29 -2.40 -5.91 -4.80
CA MET A 29 -3.46 -5.64 -3.82
C MET A 29 -4.75 -5.25 -4.55
N ALA A 30 -5.90 -5.60 -3.98
CA ALA A 30 -7.23 -5.28 -4.51
C ALA A 30 -7.49 -3.75 -4.51
N GLY A 31 -7.03 -3.05 -5.54
CA GLY A 31 -7.12 -1.59 -5.69
C GLY A 31 -8.25 -1.12 -6.61
N LEU A 32 -8.69 -1.95 -7.57
CA LEU A 32 -9.67 -1.55 -8.59
C LEU A 32 -11.01 -1.14 -7.97
N ARG A 33 -11.62 -2.05 -7.21
CA ARG A 33 -12.96 -1.87 -6.63
C ARG A 33 -13.00 -0.66 -5.69
N THR A 34 -11.98 -0.51 -4.85
CA THR A 34 -11.93 0.56 -3.85
C THR A 34 -11.82 1.94 -4.50
N ASN A 35 -10.90 2.13 -5.46
CA ASN A 35 -10.74 3.42 -6.12
C ASN A 35 -11.98 3.79 -6.97
N ALA A 36 -12.59 2.82 -7.66
CA ALA A 36 -13.83 3.03 -8.40
C ALA A 36 -14.97 3.49 -7.49
N LEU A 37 -15.17 2.84 -6.34
CA LEU A 37 -16.22 3.21 -5.38
C LEU A 37 -15.98 4.58 -4.75
N VAL A 38 -14.72 4.90 -4.39
CA VAL A 38 -14.37 6.20 -3.82
C VAL A 38 -14.63 7.34 -4.81
N ALA A 39 -14.19 7.20 -6.06
CA ALA A 39 -14.44 8.21 -7.09
C ALA A 39 -15.94 8.37 -7.37
N THR A 40 -16.68 7.26 -7.46
CA THR A 40 -18.13 7.30 -7.68
C THR A 40 -18.86 7.96 -6.51
N GLY A 41 -18.51 7.63 -5.26
CA GLY A 41 -19.12 8.22 -4.07
C GLY A 41 -18.88 9.73 -3.97
N ALA A 42 -17.67 10.18 -4.28
CA ALA A 42 -17.36 11.61 -4.34
C ALA A 42 -18.20 12.34 -5.41
N ALA A 43 -18.39 11.74 -6.59
CA ALA A 43 -19.25 12.28 -7.64
C ALA A 43 -20.73 12.35 -7.19
N VAL A 44 -21.25 11.32 -6.52
CA VAL A 44 -22.61 11.31 -5.94
C VAL A 44 -22.80 12.48 -4.98
N PHE A 45 -21.85 12.72 -4.07
CA PHE A 45 -21.96 13.81 -3.11
C PHE A 45 -21.98 15.19 -3.78
N ILE A 46 -21.14 15.41 -4.79
CA ILE A 46 -21.14 16.67 -5.54
C ILE A 46 -22.44 16.87 -6.32
N LEU A 47 -22.91 15.84 -7.03
CA LEU A 47 -24.14 15.93 -7.81
C LEU A 47 -25.36 16.17 -6.90
N SER A 48 -25.39 15.51 -5.73
CA SER A 48 -26.42 15.73 -4.71
C SER A 48 -26.38 17.18 -4.20
N ALA A 49 -25.19 17.70 -3.91
CA ALA A 49 -25.00 19.09 -3.48
C ALA A 49 -25.49 20.11 -4.53
N MET A 50 -25.16 19.88 -5.79
CA MET A 50 -25.60 20.74 -6.91
C MET A 50 -27.12 20.72 -7.09
N SER A 51 -27.77 19.59 -6.81
CA SER A 51 -29.23 19.47 -6.88
C SER A 51 -29.95 20.12 -5.70
N ALA A 52 -29.31 20.20 -4.53
CA ALA A 52 -29.88 20.78 -3.31
C ALA A 52 -29.63 22.29 -3.18
N SER A 53 -28.43 22.78 -3.53
CA SER A 53 -28.05 24.19 -3.45
C SER A 53 -26.81 24.49 -4.31
N PRO A 54 -26.90 25.35 -5.34
CA PRO A 54 -25.79 25.66 -6.25
C PRO A 54 -24.52 26.24 -5.60
N ASP A 55 -24.64 26.93 -4.45
CA ASP A 55 -23.51 27.59 -3.74
C ASP A 55 -22.74 26.66 -2.79
N SER A 56 -23.07 25.37 -2.76
CA SER A 56 -22.51 24.39 -1.82
C SER A 56 -21.39 23.44 -2.32
N PRO A 57 -21.09 23.27 -3.63
CA PRO A 57 -20.14 22.25 -4.09
C PRO A 57 -18.74 22.38 -3.47
N GLY A 58 -18.23 23.60 -3.30
CA GLY A 58 -16.91 23.82 -2.68
C GLY A 58 -16.84 23.35 -1.22
N ARG A 59 -17.93 23.53 -0.45
CA ARG A 59 -17.99 23.04 0.94
C ARG A 59 -18.03 21.51 0.99
N ILE A 60 -18.82 20.90 0.11
CA ILE A 60 -18.92 19.42 0.04
C ILE A 60 -17.60 18.81 -0.44
N ALA A 61 -16.91 19.45 -1.40
CA ALA A 61 -15.58 19.04 -1.81
C ALA A 61 -14.59 19.05 -0.63
N ALA A 62 -14.59 20.09 0.20
CA ALA A 62 -13.75 20.15 1.40
C ALA A 62 -14.10 19.02 2.40
N GLN A 63 -15.38 18.69 2.58
CA GLN A 63 -15.81 17.58 3.43
C GLN A 63 -15.38 16.20 2.88
N ILE A 64 -15.42 16.01 1.55
CA ILE A 64 -14.91 14.79 0.92
C ILE A 64 -13.41 14.65 1.17
N VAL A 65 -12.63 15.71 0.98
CA VAL A 65 -11.18 15.71 1.23
C VAL A 65 -10.88 15.34 2.69
N SER A 66 -11.61 15.92 3.64
CA SER A 66 -11.48 15.60 5.06
C SER A 66 -11.85 14.13 5.37
N GLY A 67 -12.98 13.64 4.82
CA GLY A 67 -13.43 12.27 5.02
C GLY A 67 -12.46 11.21 4.47
N ILE A 68 -11.84 11.48 3.33
CA ILE A 68 -10.80 10.58 2.79
C ILE A 68 -9.52 10.63 3.62
N GLY A 69 -9.18 11.79 4.21
CA GLY A 69 -8.09 11.87 5.18
C GLY A 69 -8.30 10.93 6.38
N PHE A 70 -9.53 10.88 6.90
CA PHE A 70 -9.90 9.95 7.97
C PHE A 70 -9.81 8.47 7.53
N LEU A 71 -10.35 8.12 6.35
CA LEU A 71 -10.21 6.76 5.81
C LEU A 71 -8.73 6.39 5.58
N GLY A 72 -7.94 7.36 5.09
CA GLY A 72 -6.50 7.25 4.88
C GLY A 72 -5.75 6.83 6.14
N ALA A 73 -6.07 7.44 7.29
CA ALA A 73 -5.51 7.05 8.58
C ALA A 73 -5.80 5.58 8.93
N GLY A 74 -6.98 5.07 8.58
CA GLY A 74 -7.36 3.67 8.81
C GLY A 74 -6.64 2.65 7.91
N VAL A 75 -6.12 3.07 6.75
CA VAL A 75 -5.36 2.19 5.83
C VAL A 75 -3.85 2.23 6.07
N ILE A 76 -3.37 3.22 6.82
CA ILE A 76 -1.95 3.36 7.17
C ILE A 76 -1.69 2.53 8.43
N MET A 77 -0.93 1.46 8.26
CA MET A 77 -0.58 0.52 9.33
C MET A 77 0.91 0.64 9.61
N ARG A 78 1.26 0.74 10.89
CA ARG A 78 2.65 0.70 11.34
C ARG A 78 2.99 -0.71 11.80
N ASP A 79 4.03 -1.29 11.23
CA ASP A 79 4.55 -2.61 11.56
C ASP A 79 6.01 -2.45 11.99
N GLY A 80 6.23 -2.35 13.31
CA GLY A 80 7.52 -1.97 13.90
C GLY A 80 8.02 -0.59 13.43
N MET A 81 9.17 -0.59 12.76
CA MET A 81 9.78 0.60 12.14
C MET A 81 9.28 0.89 10.72
N ASN A 82 8.51 -0.02 10.12
CA ASN A 82 8.03 0.13 8.75
C ASN A 82 6.58 0.65 8.72
N VAL A 83 6.28 1.59 7.81
CA VAL A 83 4.92 2.11 7.61
C VAL A 83 4.38 1.61 6.28
N ARG A 84 3.25 0.88 6.33
CA ARG A 84 2.57 0.34 5.16
C ARG A 84 1.29 1.15 4.89
N GLY A 85 0.87 1.20 3.63
CA GLY A 85 -0.41 1.80 3.25
C GLY A 85 -0.38 3.28 2.85
N LEU A 86 0.75 3.99 2.98
CA LEU A 86 0.92 5.38 2.53
C LEU A 86 0.50 5.60 1.06
N ASN A 87 1.01 4.75 0.16
CA ASN A 87 0.65 4.84 -1.25
C ASN A 87 -0.84 4.52 -1.48
N THR A 88 -1.44 3.64 -0.66
CA THR A 88 -2.87 3.36 -0.72
C THR A 88 -3.68 4.59 -0.38
N ALA A 89 -3.37 5.24 0.74
CA ALA A 89 -4.03 6.46 1.17
C ALA A 89 -3.93 7.57 0.11
N ALA A 90 -2.74 7.77 -0.46
CA ALA A 90 -2.53 8.74 -1.54
C ALA A 90 -3.39 8.43 -2.78
N THR A 91 -3.42 7.18 -3.24
CA THR A 91 -4.24 6.79 -4.41
C THR A 91 -5.75 6.95 -4.18
N LEU A 92 -6.24 6.70 -2.96
CA LEU A 92 -7.64 6.92 -2.60
C LEU A 92 -7.98 8.42 -2.60
N TRP A 93 -7.05 9.24 -2.08
CA TRP A 93 -7.17 10.69 -2.07
C TRP A 93 -7.26 11.27 -3.48
N CYS A 94 -6.39 10.83 -4.38
CA CYS A 94 -6.44 11.17 -5.79
C CYS A 94 -7.77 10.74 -6.44
N SER A 95 -8.23 9.51 -6.20
CA SER A 95 -9.48 8.98 -6.77
C SER A 95 -10.70 9.78 -6.34
N ALA A 96 -10.75 10.23 -5.08
CA ALA A 96 -11.81 11.11 -4.61
C ALA A 96 -11.80 12.47 -5.34
N GLY A 97 -10.62 13.05 -5.56
CA GLY A 97 -10.46 14.28 -6.35
C GLY A 97 -10.98 14.13 -7.78
N ILE A 98 -10.69 13.00 -8.44
CA ILE A 98 -11.25 12.67 -9.76
C ILE A 98 -12.78 12.58 -9.71
N GLY A 99 -13.32 11.93 -8.69
CA GLY A 99 -14.75 11.88 -8.45
C GLY A 99 -15.40 13.26 -8.30
N VAL A 100 -14.75 14.17 -7.57
CA VAL A 100 -15.21 15.57 -7.44
C VAL A 100 -15.23 16.28 -8.80
N LEU A 101 -14.15 16.18 -9.59
CA LEU A 101 -14.07 16.80 -10.91
C LEU A 101 -15.16 16.25 -11.85
N CYS A 102 -15.37 14.93 -11.86
CA CYS A 102 -16.45 14.30 -12.62
C CYS A 102 -17.83 14.74 -12.13
N GLY A 103 -18.04 14.86 -10.82
CA GLY A 103 -19.29 15.35 -10.24
C GLY A 103 -19.60 16.81 -10.62
N LEU A 104 -18.58 17.64 -10.80
CA LEU A 104 -18.69 19.02 -11.29
C LEU A 104 -18.86 19.11 -12.83
N GLY A 105 -18.85 17.97 -13.54
CA GLY A 105 -18.93 17.92 -15.00
C GLY A 105 -17.63 18.28 -15.72
N GLN A 106 -16.51 18.41 -15.00
CA GLN A 106 -15.22 18.79 -15.56
C GLN A 106 -14.44 17.57 -16.10
N PHE A 107 -15.00 16.88 -17.10
CA PHE A 107 -14.44 15.64 -17.63
C PHE A 107 -13.03 15.79 -18.22
N TRP A 108 -12.76 16.92 -18.87
CA TRP A 108 -11.44 17.22 -19.41
C TRP A 108 -10.38 17.32 -18.29
N ASN A 109 -10.71 18.05 -17.22
CA ASN A 109 -9.82 18.18 -16.07
C ASN A 109 -9.65 16.84 -15.33
N ALA A 110 -10.73 16.07 -15.20
CA ALA A 110 -10.70 14.74 -14.57
C ALA A 110 -9.81 13.75 -15.34
N THR A 111 -9.90 13.74 -16.67
CA THR A 111 -9.06 12.88 -17.53
C THR A 111 -7.60 13.32 -17.50
N ALA A 112 -7.33 14.62 -17.63
CA ALA A 112 -5.97 15.16 -17.53
C ALA A 112 -5.32 14.86 -16.16
N ALA A 113 -6.05 15.08 -15.06
CA ALA A 113 -5.57 14.77 -13.72
C ALA A 113 -5.30 13.26 -13.56
N THR A 114 -6.18 12.41 -14.07
CA THR A 114 -6.00 10.95 -14.04
C THR A 114 -4.73 10.53 -14.77
N LEU A 115 -4.48 11.07 -15.97
CA LEU A 115 -3.25 10.81 -16.72
C LEU A 115 -2.00 11.24 -15.95
N ILE A 116 -2.01 12.43 -15.33
CA ILE A 116 -0.89 12.92 -14.53
C ILE A 116 -0.64 11.99 -13.32
N ILE A 117 -1.69 11.56 -12.63
CA ILE A 117 -1.58 10.63 -11.49
C ILE A 117 -0.98 9.29 -11.94
N LEU A 118 -1.45 8.73 -13.05
CA LEU A 118 -0.90 7.49 -13.60
C LEU A 118 0.58 7.66 -13.99
N CYS A 119 0.93 8.76 -14.66
CA CYS A 119 2.32 9.06 -15.00
C CYS A 119 3.19 9.19 -13.75
N ALA A 120 2.72 9.89 -12.71
CA ALA A 120 3.43 10.03 -11.45
C ALA A 120 3.67 8.67 -10.78
N ASN A 121 2.65 7.81 -10.70
CA ASN A 121 2.77 6.47 -10.12
C ASN A 121 3.81 5.60 -10.85
N ILE A 122 3.91 5.75 -12.18
CA ILE A 122 4.87 5.01 -13.00
C ILE A 122 6.29 5.59 -12.84
N LEU A 123 6.45 6.89 -13.08
CA LEU A 123 7.75 7.58 -13.10
C LEU A 123 8.42 7.61 -11.71
N LEU A 124 7.66 7.91 -10.66
CA LEU A 124 8.19 8.00 -9.31
C LEU A 124 8.69 6.64 -8.82
N ARG A 125 8.04 5.55 -9.24
CA ARG A 125 8.49 4.20 -8.89
C ARG A 125 9.80 3.84 -9.60
N GLU A 126 9.91 4.11 -10.90
CA GLU A 126 11.16 3.90 -11.64
C GLU A 126 12.30 4.74 -11.04
N ALA A 127 12.01 6.00 -10.68
CA ALA A 127 12.97 6.87 -10.00
C ALA A 127 13.36 6.32 -8.61
N ALA A 128 12.39 5.89 -7.80
CA ALA A 128 12.67 5.30 -6.49
C ALA A 128 13.51 4.02 -6.62
N GLN A 129 13.22 3.16 -7.58
CA GLN A 129 14.02 1.96 -7.84
C GLN A 129 15.44 2.31 -8.28
N ARG A 130 15.63 3.36 -9.08
CA ARG A 130 16.97 3.84 -9.47
C ARG A 130 17.75 4.44 -8.30
N ILE A 131 17.07 5.12 -7.38
CA ILE A 131 17.69 5.65 -6.17
C ILE A 131 18.12 4.50 -5.24
N HIS A 132 17.28 3.48 -5.07
CA HIS A 132 17.64 2.28 -4.30
C HIS A 132 18.67 1.39 -5.00
N ALA A 133 18.82 1.51 -6.32
CA ALA A 133 19.83 0.80 -7.10
C ALA A 133 21.22 1.45 -7.02
N LEU A 134 21.38 2.61 -6.35
CA LEU A 134 22.70 3.10 -5.93
C LEU A 134 23.07 2.39 -4.61
N PRO A 135 24.02 1.43 -4.62
CA PRO A 135 24.50 0.80 -3.40
C PRO A 135 25.32 1.81 -2.58
N GLY A 136 24.66 2.54 -1.69
CA GLY A 136 25.31 3.49 -0.79
C GLY A 136 24.36 4.00 0.29
N ALA A 137 24.70 3.70 1.54
CA ALA A 137 24.14 4.27 2.78
C ALA A 137 22.82 3.70 3.33
N GLY A 138 22.69 2.37 3.33
CA GLY A 138 21.82 1.66 4.27
C GLY A 138 22.53 0.40 4.72
N ASP A 139 23.05 0.40 5.94
CA ASP A 139 23.46 -0.79 6.67
C ASP A 139 22.20 -1.62 6.95
N GLU A 140 21.62 -2.23 5.91
CA GLU A 140 20.59 -3.25 6.09
C GLU A 140 21.30 -4.43 6.74
N GLU A 141 21.17 -4.54 8.07
CA GLU A 141 21.53 -5.74 8.82
C GLU A 141 20.82 -6.93 8.17
N LYS A 142 21.54 -7.65 7.30
CA LYS A 142 21.00 -8.85 6.67
C LYS A 142 20.91 -9.94 7.72
N ARG A 143 19.69 -10.23 8.17
CA ARG A 143 19.40 -11.32 9.10
C ARG A 143 19.42 -12.66 8.36
N TYR A 144 20.40 -13.50 8.66
CA TYR A 144 20.48 -14.87 8.13
C TYR A 144 19.97 -15.88 9.16
N VAL A 145 19.14 -16.82 8.72
CA VAL A 145 18.64 -17.93 9.56
C VAL A 145 19.29 -19.23 9.07
N LEU A 146 20.15 -19.82 9.89
CA LEU A 146 20.79 -21.10 9.61
C LEU A 146 20.07 -22.23 10.36
N ARG A 147 19.48 -23.18 9.62
CA ARG A 147 18.85 -24.38 10.19
C ARG A 147 19.77 -25.58 9.97
N VAL A 148 20.19 -26.23 11.05
CA VAL A 148 21.04 -27.42 11.02
C VAL A 148 20.27 -28.59 11.63
N THR A 149 20.10 -29.67 10.88
CA THR A 149 19.49 -30.92 11.36
C THR A 149 20.60 -31.91 11.66
N CYS A 150 20.65 -32.43 12.89
CA CYS A 150 21.64 -33.42 13.30
C CYS A 150 21.01 -34.50 14.17
N LEU A 151 21.71 -35.62 14.33
CA LEU A 151 21.33 -36.68 15.26
C LEU A 151 21.41 -36.16 16.71
N ARG A 152 20.53 -36.67 17.58
CA ARG A 152 20.39 -36.19 18.98
C ARG A 152 21.68 -36.28 19.78
N GLU A 153 22.55 -37.24 19.45
CA GLU A 153 23.87 -37.43 20.07
C GLU A 153 24.86 -36.28 19.76
N HIS A 154 24.68 -35.59 18.63
CA HIS A 154 25.58 -34.52 18.18
C HIS A 154 25.06 -33.11 18.44
N GLU A 155 23.87 -32.96 19.04
CA GLU A 155 23.23 -31.66 19.29
C GLU A 155 24.18 -30.68 20.02
N ASN A 156 24.79 -31.15 21.11
CA ASN A 156 25.70 -30.32 21.91
C ASN A 156 26.98 -29.98 21.14
N ALA A 157 27.51 -30.91 20.34
CA ALA A 157 28.71 -30.67 19.53
C ALA A 157 28.45 -29.63 18.43
N VAL A 158 27.31 -29.72 17.74
CA VAL A 158 26.90 -28.77 16.71
C VAL A 158 26.63 -27.38 17.32
N ARG A 159 25.96 -27.32 18.47
CA ARG A 159 25.74 -26.06 19.21
C ARG A 159 27.05 -25.36 19.55
N GLN A 160 28.01 -26.09 20.12
CA GLN A 160 29.32 -25.53 20.48
C GLN A 160 30.09 -25.06 19.25
N LEU A 161 30.03 -25.81 18.15
CA LEU A 161 30.67 -25.42 16.89
C LEU A 161 30.07 -24.12 16.32
N LEU A 162 28.75 -23.98 16.32
CA LEU A 162 28.06 -22.76 15.85
C LEU A 162 28.39 -21.55 16.71
N LEU A 163 28.45 -21.70 18.04
CA LEU A 163 28.86 -20.64 18.95
C LEU A 163 30.31 -20.20 18.71
N ASN A 164 31.21 -21.16 18.52
CA ASN A 164 32.62 -20.88 18.23
C ASN A 164 32.78 -20.15 16.89
N ILE A 165 32.11 -20.60 15.83
CA ILE A 165 32.14 -19.93 14.51
C ILE A 165 31.55 -18.52 14.61
N ALA A 166 30.46 -18.34 15.35
CA ALA A 166 29.85 -17.02 15.55
C ALA A 166 30.79 -16.04 16.26
N GLN A 167 31.60 -16.51 17.22
CA GLN A 167 32.58 -15.68 17.93
C GLN A 167 33.81 -15.32 17.07
N GLN A 168 34.17 -16.16 16.10
CA GLN A 168 35.31 -15.92 15.23
C GLN A 168 35.00 -15.02 14.02
N GLN A 169 33.72 -14.88 13.66
CA GLN A 169 33.26 -14.09 12.51
C GLN A 169 32.62 -12.76 12.95
N ARG A 170 32.53 -11.78 12.05
CA ARG A 170 31.87 -10.48 12.30
C ARG A 170 30.33 -10.55 12.31
N PHE A 171 29.74 -11.64 12.81
CA PHE A 171 28.28 -11.78 12.91
C PHE A 171 27.85 -11.69 14.37
N THR A 172 26.82 -10.89 14.65
CA THR A 172 26.20 -10.85 15.97
C THR A 172 25.17 -11.97 16.07
N LEU A 173 25.45 -13.00 16.87
CA LEU A 173 24.50 -14.08 17.13
C LEU A 173 23.34 -13.55 18.00
N GLN A 174 22.13 -13.53 17.45
CA GLN A 174 20.94 -13.08 18.19
C GLN A 174 20.28 -14.18 19.03
N GLY A 175 20.39 -15.44 18.62
CA GLY A 175 19.79 -16.55 19.35
C GLY A 175 20.07 -17.91 18.70
N LEU A 176 20.00 -18.96 19.51
CA LEU A 176 20.19 -20.34 19.07
C LEU A 176 19.10 -21.20 19.73
N GLN A 177 18.28 -21.86 18.93
CA GLN A 177 17.23 -22.78 19.39
C GLN A 177 17.49 -24.18 18.84
N SER A 178 17.15 -25.18 19.65
CA SER A 178 17.19 -26.59 19.26
C SER A 178 15.83 -27.21 19.58
N ALA A 179 15.28 -27.95 18.62
CA ALA A 179 14.02 -28.65 18.75
C ALA A 179 14.17 -30.04 18.12
N ALA A 180 13.46 -31.03 18.67
CA ALA A 180 13.36 -32.35 18.05
C ALA A 180 12.66 -32.21 16.68
N ALA A 181 13.20 -32.85 15.65
CA ALA A 181 12.69 -32.74 14.29
C ALA A 181 11.23 -33.20 14.13
N ASP A 182 10.71 -34.02 15.07
CA ASP A 182 9.34 -34.57 15.04
C ASP A 182 8.21 -33.56 15.32
N THR A 183 8.52 -32.31 15.69
CA THR A 183 7.51 -31.27 15.92
C THR A 183 7.58 -30.08 14.96
N ALA A 184 8.43 -30.14 13.92
CA ALA A 184 8.78 -28.97 13.11
C ALA A 184 7.93 -28.72 11.84
N ASP A 185 6.83 -29.45 11.64
CA ASP A 185 5.92 -29.25 10.48
C ASP A 185 4.61 -28.52 10.83
N GLN A 186 4.46 -27.96 12.05
CA GLN A 186 3.25 -27.21 12.44
C GLN A 186 3.47 -25.76 12.93
N SER A 187 4.67 -25.19 12.77
CA SER A 187 4.89 -23.76 13.05
C SER A 187 5.47 -23.02 11.84
N GLY A 188 4.75 -23.08 10.73
CA GLY A 188 4.73 -21.99 9.76
C GLY A 188 4.04 -20.75 10.36
N ASP A 189 4.54 -20.23 11.47
CA ASP A 189 4.21 -18.90 11.99
C ASP A 189 5.09 -18.60 13.22
N LEU A 190 6.33 -18.19 12.99
CA LEU A 190 7.02 -17.31 13.93
C LEU A 190 6.96 -15.92 13.33
N ARG A 191 5.84 -15.28 13.68
CA ARG A 191 5.58 -13.86 13.60
C ARG A 191 6.85 -13.06 13.80
N ALA A 192 7.00 -12.09 12.91
CA ALA A 192 7.67 -10.84 13.18
C ALA A 192 7.32 -10.37 14.62
N ALA A 193 8.30 -10.43 15.50
CA ALA A 193 8.33 -9.73 16.76
C ALA A 193 9.78 -9.30 16.93
N ASP A 194 10.04 -8.14 16.33
CA ASP A 194 10.82 -7.00 16.85
C ASP A 194 11.52 -6.25 15.70
#